data_AF-A0A377K7L7-F1
#
_entry.id   AF-A0A377K7L7-F1
#
_cell.length_a   1.000
_cell.length_b   1.000
_cell.length_c   1.000
_cell.angle_alpha   90.00
_cell.angle_beta   90.00
_cell.angle_gamma   90.00
#
_symmetry.space_group_name_H-M   'P 1'
#
loop_
_entity.id
_entity.type
_entity.pdbx_description
1 polymer ?
#
loop_
_entity_poly.entity_id
_entity_poly.type
_entity_poly.pdbx_seq_one_letter_code
_entity_poly.pdbx_strand_id
1 'polypeptide(L)'
;MPDVRKPILLFANHRHFLHDNQDWSGAINQLRRHAPEKKIVVEADTPKEAIAALRAQPDVLQLDKFSPQQATEIAQIAPSLAPHCTLALTGGINLTTLKNYLDCGIRLFITSAPYYAAPADIKVSLQPAASI
;
A
#
# COMPACT_ATOMS: atom_id res chain seq x y z
N MET A 1 25.85 2.08 -6.68
CA MET A 1 24.85 3.16 -6.53
C MET A 1 23.70 2.64 -5.69
N PRO A 2 23.23 3.36 -4.67
CA PRO A 2 22.05 2.96 -3.92
C PRO A 2 20.86 2.84 -4.87
N ASP A 3 20.02 1.82 -4.70
CA ASP A 3 18.84 1.58 -5.55
C ASP A 3 17.86 2.75 -5.38
N VAL A 4 17.97 3.74 -6.27
CA VAL A 4 17.17 4.98 -6.24
C VAL A 4 15.68 4.68 -6.44
N ARG A 5 15.31 3.48 -6.89
CA ARG A 5 13.96 3.15 -7.39
C ARG A 5 12.92 2.86 -6.31
N LYS A 6 13.31 2.34 -5.14
CA LYS A 6 12.32 1.85 -4.17
C LYS A 6 11.90 2.94 -3.19
N PRO A 7 10.58 3.08 -2.91
CA PRO A 7 10.09 3.98 -1.88
C PRO A 7 10.52 3.52 -0.48
N ILE A 8 10.42 4.41 0.51
CA ILE A 8 10.52 4.05 1.92
C ILE A 8 9.12 3.72 2.42
N LEU A 9 8.95 2.57 3.08
CA LEU A 9 7.70 2.17 3.71
C LEU A 9 7.85 2.18 5.24
N LEU A 10 7.08 3.04 5.89
CA LEU A 10 6.98 3.13 7.35
C LEU A 10 5.77 2.32 7.82
N PHE A 11 6.03 1.09 8.27
CA PHE A 11 5.04 0.23 8.92
C PHE A 11 4.69 0.73 10.33
N ALA A 12 3.54 0.28 10.83
CA ALA A 12 3.15 0.47 12.23
C ALA A 12 4.28 0.03 13.18
N ASN A 13 4.91 -1.13 12.93
CA ASN A 13 6.01 -1.64 13.75
C ASN A 13 7.16 -0.65 13.91
N HIS A 14 7.59 0.05 12.85
CA HIS A 14 8.65 1.05 12.94
C HIS A 14 8.24 2.23 13.83
N ARG A 15 7.00 2.69 13.70
CA ARG A 15 6.41 3.79 14.48
C ARG A 15 6.38 3.48 15.98
N HIS A 16 6.08 2.24 16.35
CA HIS A 16 6.03 1.81 17.75
C HIS A 16 7.39 1.91 18.47
N PHE A 17 8.51 1.93 17.74
CA PHE A 17 9.85 2.11 18.29
C PHE A 17 10.34 3.57 18.26
N LEU A 18 9.54 4.52 17.79
CA LEU A 18 9.85 5.93 17.91
C LEU A 18 9.61 6.42 19.34
N HIS A 19 10.40 7.41 19.77
CA HIS A 19 10.25 8.03 21.09
C HIS A 19 8.84 8.57 21.31
N ASP A 20 8.23 9.16 20.27
CA ASP A 20 6.81 9.49 20.22
C ASP A 20 6.17 8.71 19.06
N ASN A 21 5.43 7.66 19.42
CA ASN A 21 4.72 6.83 18.44
C ASN A 21 3.44 7.48 17.89
N GLN A 22 3.08 8.69 18.29
CA GLN A 22 1.96 9.45 17.72
C GLN A 22 2.43 10.59 16.79
N ASP A 23 3.74 10.87 16.75
CA ASP A 23 4.31 11.94 15.91
C ASP A 23 4.51 11.49 14.45
N TRP A 24 3.40 11.39 13.71
CA TRP A 24 3.40 11.09 12.28
C TRP A 24 4.20 12.10 11.47
N SER A 25 4.04 13.40 11.77
CA SER A 25 4.70 14.49 11.05
C SER A 25 6.21 14.46 11.26
N GLY A 26 6.67 14.30 12.50
CA GLY A 26 8.10 14.18 12.80
C GLY A 26 8.73 12.97 12.13
N ALA A 27 8.07 11.81 12.17
CA ALA A 27 8.54 10.60 11.50
C ALA A 27 8.67 10.80 9.98
N ILE A 28 7.63 11.29 9.31
CA ILE A 28 7.63 11.53 7.86
C ILE A 28 8.68 12.60 7.48
N ASN A 29 8.77 13.70 8.24
CA ASN A 29 9.75 14.76 7.99
C ASN A 29 11.20 14.28 8.22
N GLN A 30 11.42 13.39 9.19
CA GLN A 30 12.73 12.76 9.37
C GLN A 30 13.09 11.93 8.15
N LEU A 31 12.18 11.08 7.65
CA LEU A 31 12.42 10.27 6.46
C LEU A 31 12.71 11.13 5.22
N ARG A 32 11.90 12.18 4.98
CA ARG A 32 12.11 13.12 3.87
C ARG A 32 13.46 13.82 3.93
N ARG A 33 13.94 14.19 5.12
CA ARG A 33 15.27 14.82 5.28
C ARG A 33 16.41 13.85 4.96
N HIS A 34 16.27 12.58 5.33
CA HIS A 34 17.32 11.58 5.12
C HIS A 34 17.32 11.01 3.70
N ALA A 35 16.19 11.07 3.00
CA ALA A 35 16.03 10.50 1.67
C ALA A 35 15.04 11.34 0.82
N PRO A 36 15.39 12.59 0.47
CA PRO A 36 14.48 13.53 -0.19
C PRO A 36 14.02 13.09 -1.58
N GLU A 37 14.79 12.23 -2.25
CA GLU A 37 14.45 11.67 -3.56
C GLU A 37 13.45 10.50 -3.49
N LYS A 38 13.12 10.02 -2.28
CA LYS A 38 12.28 8.85 -2.06
C LYS A 38 10.84 9.25 -1.76
N LYS A 39 9.89 8.54 -2.40
CA LYS A 39 8.50 8.54 -1.92
C LYS A 39 8.42 7.91 -0.54
N ILE A 40 7.67 8.55 0.35
CA ILE A 40 7.37 8.08 1.69
C ILE A 40 5.97 7.46 1.68
N VAL A 41 5.94 6.15 1.84
CA VAL A 41 4.74 5.35 2.05
C VAL A 41 4.60 5.10 3.55
N VAL A 42 3.39 5.23 4.07
CA VAL A 42 3.09 4.86 5.46
C VAL A 42 1.92 3.90 5.50
N GLU A 43 1.88 3.05 6.51
CA GLU A 43 0.79 2.12 6.78
C GLU A 43 0.00 2.56 8.02
N ALA A 44 -1.31 2.41 7.97
CA ALA A 44 -2.21 2.62 9.09
C ALA A 44 -3.15 1.42 9.26
N ASP A 45 -3.41 1.05 10.51
CA ASP A 45 -4.22 -0.13 10.86
C ASP A 45 -5.65 0.28 11.29
N THR A 46 -5.87 1.58 11.56
CA THR A 46 -7.16 2.10 12.04
C THR A 46 -7.54 3.42 11.37
N PRO A 47 -8.84 3.76 11.26
CA PRO A 47 -9.28 5.05 10.71
C PRO A 47 -8.69 6.25 11.44
N LYS A 48 -8.50 6.15 12.76
CA LYS A 48 -7.87 7.20 13.57
C LYS A 48 -6.42 7.44 13.14
N GLU A 49 -5.67 6.37 12.93
CA GLU A 49 -4.30 6.43 12.43
C GLU A 49 -4.23 6.95 11.00
N ALA A 50 -5.14 6.50 10.12
CA ALA A 50 -5.21 6.98 8.74
C ALA A 50 -5.42 8.51 8.68
N ILE A 51 -6.33 9.05 9.51
CA ILE A 51 -6.56 10.51 9.60
C ILE A 51 -5.31 11.24 10.10
N ALA A 52 -4.64 10.70 11.12
CA ALA A 52 -3.41 11.29 11.65
C ALA A 52 -2.27 11.26 10.63
N ALA A 53 -2.12 10.15 9.91
CA ALA A 53 -1.16 9.97 8.82
C ALA A 53 -1.44 10.94 7.67
N LEU A 54 -2.69 11.08 7.23
CA LEU A 54 -3.07 12.03 6.18
C LEU A 54 -2.68 13.47 6.54
N ARG A 55 -2.90 13.90 7.79
CA ARG A 55 -2.46 15.24 8.24
C ARG A 55 -0.94 15.46 8.16
N ALA A 56 -0.16 14.38 8.24
CA ALA A 56 1.29 14.41 8.04
C ALA A 56 1.72 14.34 6.57
N GLN A 57 0.76 14.25 5.64
CA GLN A 57 0.91 14.36 4.19
C GLN A 57 1.96 13.41 3.58
N PRO A 58 1.87 12.08 3.75
CA PRO A 58 2.74 11.12 3.07
C PRO A 58 2.44 11.08 1.56
N ASP A 59 3.37 10.55 0.75
CA ASP A 59 3.16 10.37 -0.68
C ASP A 59 2.12 9.27 -0.96
N VAL A 60 2.12 8.22 -0.13
CA VAL A 60 1.15 7.11 -0.20
C VAL A 60 0.75 6.68 1.21
N LEU A 61 -0.54 6.44 1.42
CA LEU A 61 -1.09 5.84 2.65
C LEU A 61 -1.68 4.47 2.32
N GLN A 62 -1.12 3.43 2.94
CA GLN A 62 -1.63 2.06 2.90
C GLN A 62 -2.61 1.85 4.06
N LEU A 63 -3.83 1.43 3.74
CA LEU A 63 -4.87 1.05 4.69
C LEU A 63 -4.83 -0.48 4.85
N ASP A 64 -4.24 -0.99 5.94
CA ASP A 64 -4.13 -2.44 6.17
C ASP A 64 -5.42 -3.01 6.78
N LYS A 65 -6.04 -3.97 6.08
CA LYS A 65 -7.23 -4.71 6.54
C LYS A 65 -8.45 -3.85 6.88
N PHE A 66 -8.55 -2.65 6.29
CA PHE A 66 -9.73 -1.81 6.42
C PHE A 66 -10.95 -2.49 5.82
N SER A 67 -12.12 -2.32 6.43
CA SER A 67 -13.38 -2.73 5.80
C SER A 67 -13.72 -1.81 4.61
N PRO A 68 -14.56 -2.25 3.64
CA PRO A 68 -15.00 -1.39 2.54
C PRO A 68 -15.63 -0.07 3.00
N GLN A 69 -16.38 -0.11 4.11
CA GLN A 69 -16.98 1.08 4.69
C GLN A 69 -15.90 2.05 5.20
N GLN A 70 -14.96 1.57 6.01
CA GLN A 70 -13.87 2.39 6.54
C GLN A 70 -13.01 2.97 5.41
N ALA A 71 -12.71 2.17 4.38
CA ALA A 71 -11.97 2.61 3.21
C ALA A 71 -12.68 3.76 2.48
N THR A 72 -14.00 3.64 2.29
CA THR A 72 -14.83 4.68 1.68
C THR A 72 -14.81 5.98 2.50
N GLU A 73 -14.98 5.88 3.82
CA GLU A 73 -14.95 7.04 4.72
C GLU A 73 -13.60 7.77 4.65
N ILE A 74 -12.48 7.03 4.65
CA ILE A 74 -11.14 7.62 4.48
C ILE A 74 -10.97 8.26 3.10
N ALA A 75 -11.43 7.60 2.04
CA ALA A 75 -11.32 8.11 0.68
C ALA A 75 -12.09 9.44 0.48
N GLN A 76 -13.23 9.61 1.14
CA GLN A 76 -14.01 10.85 1.09
C GLN A 76 -13.27 12.04 1.73
N ILE A 77 -12.57 11.83 2.84
CA ILE A 77 -11.89 12.91 3.57
C ILE A 77 -10.47 13.18 3.08
N ALA A 78 -9.78 12.18 2.51
CA ALA A 78 -8.37 12.28 2.12
C ALA A 78 -8.04 13.47 1.20
N PRO A 79 -8.85 13.82 0.18
CA PRO A 79 -8.56 14.98 -0.67
C PRO A 79 -8.47 16.31 0.08
N SER A 80 -9.23 16.45 1.19
CA SER A 80 -9.21 17.66 2.01
C SER A 80 -8.01 17.72 2.97
N LEU A 81 -7.49 16.57 3.40
CA LEU A 81 -6.40 16.48 4.36
C LEU A 81 -5.02 16.40 3.69
N ALA A 82 -4.94 15.67 2.57
CA ALA A 82 -3.71 15.42 1.84
C ALA A 82 -4.01 15.22 0.34
N PRO A 83 -4.24 16.31 -0.42
CA PRO A 83 -4.67 16.24 -1.83
C PRO A 83 -3.66 15.55 -2.76
N HIS A 84 -2.40 15.42 -2.34
CA HIS A 84 -1.35 14.76 -3.11
C HIS A 84 -1.04 13.33 -2.62
N CYS A 85 -1.68 12.87 -1.55
CA CYS A 85 -1.48 11.52 -1.03
C CYS A 85 -2.26 10.51 -1.88
N THR A 86 -1.58 9.46 -2.32
CA THR A 86 -2.25 8.32 -2.96
C THR A 86 -2.71 7.32 -1.90
N LEU A 87 -4.00 7.00 -1.86
CA LEU A 87 -4.50 5.91 -1.02
C LEU A 87 -4.27 4.54 -1.68
N ALA A 88 -3.92 3.55 -0.87
CA ALA A 88 -3.79 2.16 -1.27
C ALA A 88 -4.47 1.23 -0.27
N LEU A 89 -5.14 0.18 -0.76
CA LEU A 89 -5.67 -0.89 0.07
C LEU A 89 -4.72 -2.08 0.09
N THR A 90 -4.42 -2.59 1.28
CA THR A 90 -3.58 -3.76 1.51
C THR A 90 -4.19 -4.66 2.59
N GLY A 91 -3.66 -5.87 2.75
CA GLY A 91 -4.15 -6.83 3.75
C GLY A 91 -5.43 -7.53 3.33
N GLY A 92 -5.31 -8.72 2.74
CA GLY A 92 -6.46 -9.56 2.38
C GLY A 92 -7.14 -9.23 1.05
N ILE A 93 -6.55 -8.37 0.22
CA ILE A 93 -7.03 -8.11 -1.14
C ILE A 93 -6.63 -9.28 -2.06
N ASN A 94 -7.62 -9.90 -2.71
CA ASN A 94 -7.45 -10.96 -3.70
C ASN A 94 -8.65 -10.98 -4.67
N LEU A 95 -8.68 -11.91 -5.63
CA LEU A 95 -9.74 -11.97 -6.64
C LEU A 95 -11.17 -12.10 -6.07
N THR A 96 -11.34 -12.74 -4.91
CA THR A 96 -12.67 -12.93 -4.30
C THR A 96 -13.12 -11.72 -3.47
N THR A 97 -12.17 -11.02 -2.84
CA THR A 97 -12.44 -9.87 -1.97
C THR A 97 -12.46 -8.54 -2.72
N LEU A 98 -11.72 -8.42 -3.83
CA LEU A 98 -11.52 -7.16 -4.57
C LEU A 98 -12.83 -6.46 -4.94
N LYS A 99 -13.84 -7.22 -5.38
CA LYS A 99 -15.15 -6.67 -5.80
C LYS A 99 -15.82 -5.81 -4.73
N ASN A 100 -15.56 -6.10 -3.45
CA ASN A 100 -16.16 -5.38 -2.33
C ASN A 100 -15.58 -3.97 -2.15
N TYR A 101 -14.43 -3.68 -2.77
CA TYR A 101 -13.69 -2.43 -2.59
C TYR A 101 -13.69 -1.53 -3.84
N LEU A 102 -14.29 -1.97 -4.95
CA LEU A 102 -14.23 -1.25 -6.23
C LEU A 102 -14.88 0.13 -6.17
N ASP A 103 -15.92 0.28 -5.34
CA ASP A 103 -16.68 1.53 -5.19
C ASP A 103 -16.15 2.44 -4.06
N CYS A 104 -15.09 2.04 -3.36
CA CYS A 104 -14.53 2.83 -2.25
C CYS A 104 -13.81 4.12 -2.69
N GLY A 105 -13.64 4.35 -4.00
CA GLY A 105 -12.91 5.51 -4.53
C GLY A 105 -11.38 5.39 -4.45
N ILE A 106 -10.85 4.24 -4.04
CA ILE A 106 -9.42 3.91 -4.00
C ILE A 106 -9.03 3.13 -5.24
N ARG A 107 -7.93 3.52 -5.90
CA ARG A 107 -7.53 2.96 -7.21
C ARG A 107 -6.26 2.10 -7.18
N LEU A 108 -5.57 2.06 -6.04
CA LEU A 108 -4.38 1.25 -5.85
C LEU A 108 -4.67 0.11 -4.87
N PHE A 109 -4.47 -1.11 -5.35
CA PHE A 109 -4.68 -2.34 -4.57
C PHE A 109 -3.37 -3.12 -4.50
N ILE A 110 -2.99 -3.53 -3.30
CA ILE A 110 -1.77 -4.27 -3.03
C ILE A 110 -2.16 -5.68 -2.60
N THR A 111 -1.65 -6.68 -3.33
CA THR A 111 -1.99 -8.07 -3.08
C THR A 111 -0.75 -8.95 -3.14
N SER A 112 -0.64 -9.84 -2.14
CA SER A 112 0.33 -10.94 -2.15
C SER A 112 -0.25 -12.23 -2.71
N ALA A 113 -1.52 -12.25 -3.13
CA ALA A 113 -2.20 -13.45 -3.63
C ALA A 113 -1.44 -14.19 -4.75
N PRO A 114 -0.75 -13.52 -5.70
CA PRO A 114 0.03 -14.22 -6.72
C PRO A 114 1.15 -15.10 -6.16
N TYR A 115 1.74 -14.76 -5.01
CA TYR A 115 2.80 -15.55 -4.38
C TYR A 115 2.30 -16.86 -3.75
N TYR A 116 0.98 -16.99 -3.55
CA TYR A 116 0.34 -18.15 -2.95
C TYR A 116 -0.64 -18.83 -3.92
N ALA A 117 -0.60 -18.46 -5.20
CA ALA A 117 -1.50 -19.02 -6.21
C ALA A 117 -1.21 -20.51 -6.44
N ALA A 118 -2.26 -21.27 -6.77
CA ALA A 118 -2.09 -22.66 -7.19
C ALA A 118 -1.19 -22.72 -8.45
N PRO A 119 -0.29 -23.72 -8.56
CA PRO A 119 0.51 -23.91 -9.75
C PRO A 119 -0.37 -24.02 -11.00
N ALA A 120 0.10 -23.48 -12.11
CA ALA A 120 -0.54 -23.71 -13.40
C ALA A 120 -0.36 -25.16 -13.82
N ASP A 121 -1.40 -25.77 -14.40
CA ASP A 121 -1.29 -27.07 -15.05
C ASP A 121 -0.61 -26.88 -16.42
N ILE A 122 0.64 -27.34 -16.53
CA ILE A 122 1.49 -27.13 -17.71
C ILE A 122 1.72 -28.48 -18.40
N LYS A 123 1.36 -28.57 -19.68
CA LYS A 123 1.58 -29.75 -20.53
C LYS A 123 2.54 -29.43 -21.68
N VAL A 124 3.48 -30.34 -21.93
CA VAL A 124 4.36 -30.30 -23.12
C VAL A 124 3.81 -31.23 -24.20
N SER A 125 3.81 -30.76 -25.46
CA SER A 125 3.53 -31.59 -26.65
C SER A 125 4.74 -31.55 -27.57
N LEU A 126 5.21 -32.73 -27.98
CA LEU A 126 6.32 -32.89 -28.91
C LEU A 126 5.80 -33.59 -30.17
N GLN A 127 6.28 -33.14 -31.33
CA GLN A 127 6.03 -33.78 -32.61
C GLN A 127 7.37 -34.00 -33.33
N PRO A 128 7.51 -35.07 -34.14
CA PRO A 128 8.71 -35.28 -34.95
C PRO A 128 8.98 -34.10 -35.88
N ALA A 129 10.25 -33.82 -36.16
CA ALA A 129 10.61 -32.92 -37.25
C ALA A 129 10.11 -33.54 -38.57
N ALA A 130 9.51 -32.72 -39.45
CA ALA A 130 9.11 -33.20 -40.77
C ALA A 130 10.33 -33.75 -41.51
N SER A 131 10.21 -34.94 -42.10
CA SER A 131 11.24 -35.49 -42.97
C SER A 131 11.46 -34.53 -44.15
N ILE A 132 12.72 -34.16 -44.36
CA ILE A 132 13.19 -33.30 -45.47
C ILE A 132 13.11 -34.05 -46.80
#